data_AF-A0A4D9DF80-F1
#
_entry.id   AF-A0A4D9DF80-F1
#
_cell.length_a   1.000
_cell.length_b   1.000
_cell.length_c   1.000
_cell.angle_alpha   90.00
_cell.angle_beta   90.00
_cell.angle_gamma   90.00
#
_symmetry.space_group_name_H-M   'P 1'
#
loop_
_entity.id
_entity.type
_entity.pdbx_description
1 polymer ?
#
loop_
_entity_poly.entity_id
_entity_poly.type
_entity_poly.pdbx_seq_one_letter_code
_entity_poly.pdbx_strand_id
1 'polypeptide(L)' 'MLPRDERRFKTADLDGDSTATREEFTAFLHPEEFEHMKDIVVLETLEDIDKNEDGFVDQDEYIGKCWNGVDSP' A
#
# COMPACT_ATOMS: atom_id res chain seq x y z
N MET A 1 -13.71 3.17 -8.11
CA MET A 1 -12.35 2.98 -7.56
C MET A 1 -12.43 1.95 -6.46
N LEU A 2 -11.40 1.11 -6.33
CA LEU A 2 -11.29 0.27 -5.14
C LEU A 2 -11.02 1.20 -3.93
N PRO A 3 -11.47 0.88 -2.71
CA PRO A 3 -11.22 1.71 -1.52
C PRO A 3 -9.73 2.02 -1.27
N ARG A 4 -8.85 1.12 -1.71
CA ARG A 4 -7.38 1.28 -1.70
C ARG A 4 -6.93 2.42 -2.63
N ASP A 5 -7.44 2.46 -3.87
CA ASP A 5 -7.09 3.48 -4.86
C ASP A 5 -7.52 4.88 -4.39
N GLU A 6 -8.72 5.00 -3.80
CA GLU A 6 -9.20 6.29 -3.29
C GLU A 6 -8.31 6.82 -2.16
N ARG A 7 -7.85 5.93 -1.26
CA ARG A 7 -6.98 6.29 -0.15
C ARG A 7 -5.59 6.71 -0.64
N ARG A 8 -5.01 5.98 -1.59
CA ARG A 8 -3.74 6.34 -2.24
C ARG A 8 -3.85 7.67 -2.96
N PHE A 9 -4.90 7.88 -3.74
CA PHE A 9 -5.09 9.12 -4.48
C PHE A 9 -5.18 10.33 -3.54
N LYS A 10 -5.96 10.23 -2.46
CA LYS A 10 -6.05 11.30 -1.44
C LYS A 10 -4.74 11.56 -0.69
N THR A 11 -3.89 10.55 -0.54
CA THR A 11 -2.60 10.72 0.15
C THR A 11 -1.55 11.33 -0.78
N ALA A 12 -1.63 11.01 -2.08
CA ALA A 12 -0.78 11.57 -3.11
C ALA A 12 -1.18 13.00 -3.49
N ASP A 13 -2.46 13.35 -3.41
CA ASP A 13 -3.01 14.70 -3.64
C ASP A 13 -2.62 15.65 -2.50
N LEU A 14 -1.53 16.38 -2.69
CA LEU A 14 -0.93 17.24 -1.67
C LEU A 14 -1.61 18.61 -1.60
N ASP A 15 -2.14 19.08 -2.72
CA ASP A 15 -2.85 20.36 -2.79
C ASP A 15 -4.37 20.24 -2.53
N GLY A 16 -4.90 19.01 -2.60
CA GLY A 16 -6.29 18.68 -2.26
C GLY A 16 -7.29 19.09 -3.33
N ASP A 17 -6.83 19.38 -4.56
CA ASP A 17 -7.70 19.84 -5.64
C ASP A 17 -8.44 18.70 -6.36
N SER A 18 -8.20 17.45 -5.94
CA SER A 18 -8.75 16.22 -6.53
C SER A 18 -8.30 15.96 -7.97
N THR A 19 -7.17 16.54 -8.38
CA THR A 19 -6.51 16.37 -9.66
C THR A 19 -5.04 16.05 -9.40
N ALA A 20 -4.50 15.02 -10.04
CA ALA A 20 -3.10 14.70 -9.85
C ALA A 20 -2.20 15.49 -10.82
N THR A 21 -1.28 16.28 -10.28
CA THR A 21 -0.10 16.75 -11.01
C THR A 21 0.79 15.56 -11.41
N ARG A 22 1.83 15.79 -12.23
CA ARG A 22 2.73 14.70 -12.65
C ARG A 22 3.42 14.05 -11.46
N GLU A 23 3.84 14.86 -10.50
CA GLU A 23 4.51 14.43 -9.28
C GLU A 23 3.57 13.60 -8.39
N GLU A 24 2.34 14.06 -8.17
CA GLU A 24 1.33 13.34 -7.38
C GLU A 24 0.86 12.06 -8.07
N PHE A 25 0.74 12.08 -9.40
CA PHE A 25 0.44 10.87 -10.17
C PHE A 25 1.56 9.84 -10.07
N THR A 26 2.81 10.29 -10.04
CA THR A 26 3.97 9.39 -9.83
C THR A 26 3.94 8.82 -8.41
N ALA A 27 3.64 9.64 -7.40
CA ALA A 27 3.47 9.19 -6.02
C ALA A 27 2.30 8.21 -5.85
N PHE A 28 1.22 8.38 -6.59
CA PHE A 28 0.10 7.44 -6.62
C PHE A 28 0.48 6.07 -7.22
N LEU A 29 1.29 6.06 -8.28
CA LEU A 29 1.73 4.83 -8.96
C LEU A 29 2.86 4.11 -8.23
N HIS A 30 3.81 4.87 -7.68
CA HIS A 30 5.03 4.38 -7.04
C HIS A 30 5.15 4.91 -5.59
N PRO A 31 4.16 4.64 -4.73
CA PRO A 31 4.13 5.19 -3.37
C PRO A 31 5.36 4.79 -2.53
N GLU A 32 6.03 3.68 -2.86
CA GLU A 32 7.26 3.22 -2.23
C GLU A 32 8.45 4.20 -2.37
N GLU A 33 8.43 5.07 -3.38
CA GLU A 33 9.53 6.02 -3.65
C GLU A 33 9.36 7.36 -2.91
N PHE A 34 8.22 7.61 -2.26
CA PHE A 34 7.86 8.90 -1.69
C PHE A 34 7.65 8.83 -0.18
N GLU A 35 8.37 9.65 0.59
CA GLU A 35 8.34 9.63 2.06
C GLU A 35 6.92 9.77 2.64
N HIS A 36 6.12 10.70 2.10
CA HIS A 36 4.75 10.96 2.56
C HIS A 36 3.76 9.84 2.23
N MET A 37 4.15 8.91 1.36
CA MET A 37 3.34 7.74 0.97
C MET A 37 3.74 6.47 1.71
N LYS A 38 4.85 6.46 2.46
CA LYS A 38 5.34 5.24 3.12
C LYS A 38 4.34 4.66 4.11
N ASP A 39 3.66 5.50 4.87
CA ASP A 39 2.68 5.05 5.87
C ASP A 39 1.52 4.28 5.22
N ILE A 40 1.06 4.70 4.04
CA ILE A 40 0.00 3.98 3.33
C ILE A 40 0.50 2.66 2.76
N VAL A 41 1.74 2.60 2.29
CA VAL A 41 2.36 1.34 1.83
C VAL A 41 2.48 0.35 2.97
N VAL A 42 2.90 0.80 4.15
CA VAL A 42 3.00 -0.04 5.36
C VAL A 42 1.62 -0.54 5.77
N LEU A 43 0.63 0.35 5.85
CA LEU A 43 -0.73 -0.01 6.25
C LEU A 43 -1.33 -1.08 5.33
N GLU A 44 -1.25 -0.86 4.02
CA GLU A 44 -1.78 -1.83 3.06
C GLU A 44 -1.01 -3.14 3.09
N THR A 45 0.31 -3.08 3.30
CA THR A 45 1.13 -4.28 3.44
C THR A 45 0.73 -5.07 4.69
N LEU A 46 0.39 -4.38 5.77
CA LEU A 46 -0.12 -4.99 7.00
C LEU A 46 -1.48 -5.63 6.73
N GLU A 47 -2.45 -4.90 6.16
CA GLU A 47 -3.78 -5.41 5.79
C GLU A 47 -3.71 -6.66 4.87
N ASP A 48 -2.70 -6.73 3.99
CA ASP A 48 -2.51 -7.86 3.08
C ASP A 48 -1.85 -9.09 3.76
N ILE A 49 -0.99 -8.89 4.77
CA ILE A 49 -0.18 -9.95 5.41
C ILE A 49 -0.82 -10.48 6.70
N ASP A 50 -1.28 -9.58 7.57
CA ASP A 50 -1.86 -9.89 8.88
C ASP A 50 -3.18 -10.65 8.68
N LYS A 51 -3.14 -11.97 8.90
CA LYS A 51 -4.29 -12.87 8.67
C LYS A 51 -5.13 -13.04 9.92
N ASN A 52 -4.53 -12.83 11.08
CA ASN A 52 -5.21 -13.00 12.36
C ASN A 52 -5.80 -11.66 12.89
N GLU A 53 -5.52 -10.55 12.21
CA GLU A 53 -5.97 -9.18 12.50
C GLU A 53 -5.54 -8.67 13.89
N ASP A 54 -4.38 -9.12 14.39
CA ASP A 54 -3.83 -8.68 15.68
C ASP A 54 -2.99 -7.39 15.59
N GLY A 55 -2.75 -6.90 14.36
CA GLY A 55 -1.99 -5.69 14.08
C GLY A 55 -0.47 -5.90 14.05
N PHE A 56 -0.01 -7.14 14.16
CA PHE A 56 1.38 -7.54 14.03
C PHE A 56 1.55 -8.49 12.84
N VAL A 57 2.81 -8.74 12.47
CA VAL A 57 3.16 -9.77 11.48
C VAL A 57 4.04 -10.77 12.18
N ASP A 58 3.51 -11.97 12.40
CA ASP A 58 4.29 -13.07 12.94
C ASP A 58 5.12 -13.79 11.87
N GLN A 59 5.93 -14.77 12.29
CA GLN A 59 6.80 -15.51 11.38
C GLN A 59 6.01 -16.33 10.34
N ASP A 60 4.89 -16.92 10.74
CA ASP A 60 4.07 -17.76 9.87
C ASP A 60 3.34 -16.90 8.83
N GLU A 61 2.90 -15.70 9.20
CA GLU A 61 2.31 -14.71 8.29
C GLU A 61 3.34 -14.15 7.30
N TYR A 62 4.54 -13.81 7.78
CA TYR A 62 5.64 -13.35 6.93
C TYR A 62 6.04 -14.40 5.89
N ILE A 63 6.21 -15.66 6.33
CA ILE A 63 6.53 -16.79 5.45
C ILE A 63 5.33 -17.06 4.52
N GLY A 64 4.10 -17.11 5.04
CA GLY A 64 2.89 -17.31 4.25
C GLY A 64 2.79 -16.35 3.06
N LYS A 65 3.15 -15.07 3.22
CA LYS A 65 3.23 -14.11 2.11
C LYS A 65 4.29 -14.49 1.07
N CYS A 66 5.51 -14.80 1.50
CA CYS A 66 6.61 -15.15 0.60
C CYS A 66 6.32 -16.41 -0.22
N TRP A 67 5.52 -17.33 0.31
CA TRP A 67 5.17 -18.59 -0.37
C TRP A 67 3.88 -18.47 -1.19
N ASN A 68 2.88 -17.69 -0.75
CA ASN A 68 1.72 -17.37 -1.59
C ASN A 68 2.07 -16.50 -2.82
N GLY A 69 3.22 -15.84 -2.82
CA GLY A 69 3.79 -15.18 -4.00
C GLY A 69 4.62 -16.09 -4.91
N VAL A 70 4.85 -17.34 -4.50
CA VAL A 70 5.65 -18.34 -5.21
C VAL A 70 4.87 -19.66 -5.25
N ASP A 71 3.82 -19.71 -6.08
CA ASP A 71 3.24 -20.91 -6.71
C ASP A 71 2.08 -20.43 -7.60
N SER A 72 1.97 -20.69 -8.91
CA SER A 72 2.59 -21.65 -9.84
C SER A 72 2.59 -21.05 -11.26
N PRO A 73 3.36 -21.59 -12.24
CA PRO A 73 3.14 -21.30 -13.67
C PRO A 73 1.71 -21.62 -14.13
#